data_AF-A0A7K6KDQ7-F1
#
_entry.id   AF-A0A7K6KDQ7-F1
#
_cell.length_a   1.000
_cell.length_b   1.000
_cell.length_c   1.000
_cell.angle_alpha   90.00
_cell.angle_beta   90.00
_cell.angle_gamma   90.00
#
_symmetry.space_group_name_H-M   'P 1'
#
loop_
_entity.id
_entity.type
_entity.pdbx_description
1 polymer ?
#
loop_
_entity_poly.entity_id
_entity_poly.type
_entity_poly.pdbx_seq_one_letter_code
_entity_poly.pdbx_strand_id
1 'polypeptide(L)' 'EPDEQYRGRTEFFHREFRAGNVSLLLRNVQSSDQGSYSCEVSFQDVSREALVELEVAG' A
#
# COMPACT_ATOMS: atom_id res chain seq x y z
N GLU A 1 -9.31 6.08 -8.28
CA GLU A 1 -8.14 6.84 -8.75
C GLU A 1 -7.22 7.02 -7.55
N PRO A 2 -5.90 6.82 -7.69
CA PRO A 2 -4.97 7.18 -6.62
C PRO A 2 -5.08 8.69 -6.35
N ASP A 3 -4.97 9.07 -5.09
CA ASP A 3 -4.82 10.46 -4.69
C ASP A 3 -3.64 11.09 -5.46
N GLU A 4 -3.78 12.36 -5.88
CA GLU A 4 -2.74 13.09 -6.61
C GLU A 4 -1.39 13.05 -5.87
N GLN A 5 -1.39 12.99 -4.53
CA GLN A 5 -0.16 12.89 -3.74
C GLN A 5 0.65 11.60 -3.97
N TYR A 6 0.00 10.52 -4.43
CA TYR A 6 0.61 9.20 -4.64
C TYR A 6 0.77 8.84 -6.12
N ARG A 7 0.21 9.65 -7.03
CA ARG A 7 0.24 9.40 -8.47
C ARG A 7 1.70 9.28 -8.97
N GLY A 8 2.01 8.16 -9.63
CA GLY A 8 3.35 7.87 -10.16
C GLY A 8 4.40 7.49 -9.11
N ARG A 9 4.03 7.45 -7.83
CA ARG A 9 4.92 7.05 -6.73
C ARG A 9 4.60 5.65 -6.21
N THR A 10 3.41 5.15 -6.48
CA THR A 10 2.95 3.84 -6.00
C THR A 10 2.98 2.76 -7.08
N GLU A 11 3.32 1.54 -6.71
CA GLU A 11 3.28 0.36 -7.58
C GLU A 11 2.99 -0.90 -6.79
N PHE A 12 2.21 -1.82 -7.37
CA PHE A 12 2.00 -3.16 -6.84
C PHE A 12 2.83 -4.19 -7.61
N PHE A 13 3.25 -5.25 -6.91
CA PHE A 13 3.90 -6.41 -7.50
C PHE A 13 2.87 -7.37 -8.14
N HIS A 14 2.15 -6.91 -9.16
CA HIS A 14 1.03 -7.66 -9.76
C HIS A 14 1.36 -9.09 -10.19
N ARG A 15 2.61 -9.35 -10.61
CA ARG A 15 3.07 -10.68 -11.00
C ARG A 15 3.13 -11.67 -9.83
N GLU A 16 3.21 -11.16 -8.61
CA GLU A 16 3.37 -11.94 -7.38
C GLU A 16 2.07 -12.11 -6.59
N PHE A 17 0.95 -11.55 -7.07
CA PHE A 17 -0.35 -11.66 -6.41
C PHE A 17 -0.77 -13.12 -6.22
N ARG A 18 -0.51 -13.99 -7.21
CA ARG A 18 -0.81 -15.43 -7.11
C ARG A 18 0.04 -16.15 -6.07
N ALA A 19 1.19 -15.60 -5.71
CA ALA A 19 2.04 -16.09 -4.63
C ALA A 19 1.68 -15.45 -3.27
N GLY A 20 0.68 -14.56 -3.23
CA GLY A 20 0.20 -13.90 -2.03
C GLY A 20 0.91 -12.58 -1.69
N ASN A 21 1.85 -12.11 -2.52
CA ASN A 21 2.46 -10.80 -2.30
C ASN A 21 1.53 -9.70 -2.80
N VAL A 22 0.95 -8.97 -1.84
CA VAL A 22 0.10 -7.80 -2.06
C VAL A 22 0.76 -6.50 -1.54
N SER A 23 2.08 -6.50 -1.37
CA SER A 23 2.82 -5.32 -0.90
C SER A 23 2.71 -4.15 -1.88
N LEU A 24 2.60 -2.95 -1.31
CA LEU A 24 2.63 -1.67 -2.02
C LEU A 24 4.04 -1.09 -1.95
N LEU A 25 4.63 -0.78 -3.09
CA LEU A 25 5.85 0.02 -3.16
C LEU A 25 5.48 1.50 -3.21
N LEU A 26 6.01 2.31 -2.28
CA LEU A 26 5.93 3.77 -2.30
C LEU A 26 7.33 4.35 -2.57
N ARG A 27 7.46 5.14 -3.65
CA ARG A 27 8.71 5.79 -4.07
C ARG A 27 8.78 7.24 -3.63
N ASN A 28 10.01 7.73 -3.45
CA ASN A 28 10.31 9.11 -3.06
C ASN A 28 9.54 9.50 -1.79
N VAL A 29 9.66 8.71 -0.72
CA VAL A 29 8.93 8.93 0.54
C VAL A 29 9.21 10.34 1.09
N GLN A 30 8.16 11.03 1.52
CA GLN A 30 8.15 12.38 2.06
C GLN A 30 7.59 12.34 3.48
N SER A 31 7.93 13.34 4.31
CA SER A 31 7.41 13.43 5.68
C SER A 31 5.87 13.48 5.74
N SER A 32 5.21 14.00 4.69
CA SER A 32 3.75 14.01 4.58
C SER A 32 3.14 12.63 4.35
N ASP A 33 3.92 11.63 3.96
CA ASP A 33 3.42 10.26 3.79
C ASP A 33 3.31 9.51 5.13
N GLN A 34 3.81 10.07 6.23
CA GLN A 34 3.67 9.47 7.55
C GLN A 34 2.20 9.27 7.92
N GLY A 35 1.88 8.08 8.46
CA GLY A 35 0.54 7.76 8.94
C GLY A 35 0.19 6.28 8.85
N SER A 36 -1.08 6.01 9.11
CA SER A 36 -1.65 4.66 9.10
C SER A 36 -2.14 4.27 7.71
N TYR A 37 -1.67 3.13 7.21
CA TYR A 37 -2.05 2.54 5.94
C TYR A 37 -2.81 1.25 6.19
N SER A 38 -3.95 1.08 5.52
CA SER A 38 -4.69 -0.18 5.51
C SER A 38 -4.48 -0.94 4.21
N CYS A 39 -4.27 -2.24 4.34
CA CYS A 39 -4.32 -3.19 3.24
C CYS A 39 -5.57 -4.04 3.43
N GLU A 40 -6.48 -4.00 2.46
CA GLU A 40 -7.66 -4.86 2.42
C GLU A 40 -7.57 -5.80 1.22
N VAL A 41 -7.72 -7.09 1.46
CA VAL A 41 -7.82 -8.13 0.42
C VAL A 41 -9.15 -8.82 0.57
N SER A 42 -9.99 -8.75 -0.46
CA SER A 42 -11.29 -9.40 -0.52
C SER A 42 -11.33 -10.48 -1.59
N PHE A 43 -11.92 -11.62 -1.25
CA PHE A 43 -12.20 -12.72 -2.16
C PHE A 43 -13.54 -13.36 -1.79
N GLN A 44 -14.52 -13.25 -2.71
CA GLN A 44 -15.90 -13.66 -2.44
C GLN A 44 -16.42 -12.99 -1.17
N ASP A 45 -16.87 -13.76 -0.17
CA ASP A 45 -17.44 -13.26 1.08
C ASP A 45 -16.39 -13.11 2.20
N VAL A 46 -15.10 -13.29 1.89
CA VAL A 46 -14.01 -13.19 2.86
C VAL A 46 -13.19 -11.93 2.58
N SER A 47 -13.07 -11.06 3.59
CA SER A 47 -12.09 -9.98 3.61
C SER A 47 -11.03 -10.24 4.68
N ARG A 48 -9.82 -9.75 4.41
CA ARG A 48 -8.73 -9.66 5.37
C ARG A 48 -8.17 -8.25 5.34
N GLU A 49 -7.94 -7.71 6.52
CA GLU A 49 -7.38 -6.38 6.70
C GLU A 49 -6.05 -6.49 7.45
N ALA A 50 -5.09 -5.64 7.08
CA ALA A 50 -3.86 -5.40 7.83
C ALA A 50 -3.62 -3.90 7.94
N LEU A 51 -3.24 -3.44 9.13
CA LEU A 51 -2.86 -2.05 9.39
C LEU A 51 -1.33 -1.96 9.48
N VAL A 52 -0.76 -0.93 8.86
CA VAL A 52 0.67 -0.66 8.83
C VAL A 52 0.87 0.82 9.16
N GLU A 53 1.63 1.11 10.20
CA GLU A 53 2.07 2.48 10.51
C GLU A 53 3.38 2.78 9.76
N LEU A 54 3.39 3.86 8.98
CA LEU A 54 4.58 4.37 8.31
C LEU A 54 5.13 5.56 9.09
N GLU A 55 6.30 5.37 9.68
CA GLU A 55 7.09 6.43 10.31
C GLU A 55 8.20 6.88 9.35
N VAL A 56 8.29 8.19 9.08
CA VAL A 56 9.32 8.76 8.19
C VAL A 56 10.35 9.51 9.02
N ALA A 57 11.56 8.97 9.08
CA ALA A 57 12.67 9.64 9.75
C ALA A 57 13.11 10.88 8.98
N GLY A 58 13.37 11.98 9.70
CA GLY A 58 13.91 13.23 9.17
C GLY A 58 15.43 13.24 9.05
#